data_AF-A0A527XKT3-F1
#
_entry.id   AF-A0A527XKT3-F1
#
_cell.length_a   1.000
_cell.length_b   1.000
_cell.length_c   1.000
_cell.angle_alpha   90.00
_cell.angle_beta   90.00
_cell.angle_gamma   90.00
#
_symmetry.space_group_name_H-M   'P 1'
#
loop_
_entity.id
_entity.type
_entity.pdbx_description
1 polymer ?
#
loop_
_entity_poly.entity_id
_entity_poly.type
_entity_poly.pdbx_seq_one_letter_code
_entity_poly.pdbx_strand_id
1 'polypeptide(L)'
;ALLFTIAMVIFPTLFGFYIALTDWNLSSFTGRRFNGLDNFWQMLADPYYRNALLNMVLYVLAVLVEYVIAFGLALLLNAQIKARKFFRV
;
A
#
# COMPACT_ATOMS: atom_id res chain seq x y z
N ALA A 1 -0.58 24.06 10.13
CA ALA A 1 -0.46 22.58 9.99
C ALA A 1 -1.81 21.88 10.08
N LEU A 2 -2.57 22.01 11.17
CA LEU A 2 -3.83 21.26 11.36
C LEU A 2 -4.86 21.41 10.22
N LEU A 3 -5.20 22.65 9.83
CA LEU A 3 -6.13 22.90 8.73
C LEU A 3 -5.67 22.27 7.40
N PHE A 4 -4.36 22.34 7.14
CA PHE A 4 -3.76 21.75 5.95
C PHE A 4 -3.87 20.22 5.97
N THR A 5 -3.56 19.58 7.10
CA THR A 5 -3.73 18.12 7.27
C THR A 5 -5.18 17.69 7.10
N ILE A 6 -6.14 18.45 7.65
CA ILE A 6 -7.56 18.13 7.48
C ILE A 6 -7.96 18.22 6.02
N ALA A 7 -7.61 19.31 5.33
CA ALA A 7 -8.00 19.53 3.94
C ALA A 7 -7.35 18.55 2.96
N MET A 8 -6.07 18.24 3.15
CA MET A 8 -5.28 17.47 2.17
C MET A 8 -5.21 15.98 2.47
N VAL A 9 -5.45 15.56 3.71
CA VAL A 9 -5.35 14.15 4.13
C VAL A 9 -6.71 13.64 4.57
N ILE A 10 -7.28 14.22 5.63
CA ILE A 10 -8.47 13.64 6.26
C ILE A 10 -9.69 13.73 5.35
N PHE A 11 -9.95 14.90 4.75
CA PHE A 11 -11.08 15.10 3.85
C PHE A 11 -11.08 14.13 2.67
N PRO A 12 -10.04 14.03 1.82
CA PRO A 12 -10.06 13.12 0.69
C PRO A 12 -10.11 11.64 1.12
N THR A 13 -9.51 11.28 2.25
CA THR A 13 -9.61 9.91 2.79
C THR A 13 -11.05 9.56 3.16
N LEU A 14 -11.73 10.40 3.94
CA LEU A 14 -13.14 10.17 4.31
C LEU A 14 -14.06 10.19 3.09
N PHE A 15 -13.80 11.09 2.15
CA PHE A 15 -14.55 11.16 0.90
C PHE A 15 -14.37 9.88 0.05
N GLY A 16 -13.14 9.36 -0.05
CA GLY A 16 -12.85 8.09 -0.71
C GLY A 16 -13.60 6.91 -0.08
N PHE A 17 -13.66 6.84 1.26
CA PHE A 17 -14.46 5.84 1.96
C PHE A 17 -15.96 5.95 1.62
N TYR A 18 -16.50 7.17 1.55
CA TYR A 18 -17.89 7.37 1.13
C TYR A 18 -18.13 6.89 -0.31
N ILE A 19 -17.22 7.18 -1.24
CA ILE A 19 -17.29 6.69 -2.62
C ILE A 19 -17.24 5.17 -2.66
N ALA A 20 -16.38 4.53 -1.86
CA ALA A 20 -16.28 3.08 -1.84
C ALA A 20 -17.60 2.38 -1.46
N LEU A 21 -18.46 3.06 -0.68
CA LEU A 21 -19.79 2.59 -0.28
C LEU A 21 -20.92 2.98 -1.26
N THR A 22 -20.55 3.53 -2.41
CA THR A 22 -21.50 4.14 -3.34
C THR A 22 -21.22 3.67 -4.76
N ASP A 23 -22.25 3.29 -5.50
CA ASP A 23 -22.17 3.10 -6.94
C ASP A 23 -22.09 4.48 -7.58
N TRP A 24 -20.90 4.81 -8.08
CA TRP A 24 -20.66 6.08 -8.75
C TRP A 24 -19.96 5.88 -10.08
N ASN A 25 -20.78 5.75 -11.12
CA ASN A 25 -20.30 5.79 -12.49
C ASN A 25 -20.42 7.21 -13.07
N LEU A 26 -19.27 7.81 -13.42
CA LEU A 26 -19.18 9.16 -13.99
C LEU A 26 -19.84 9.28 -15.38
N SER A 27 -20.03 8.17 -16.10
CA SER A 27 -20.72 8.15 -17.40
C SER A 27 -22.20 7.80 -17.28
N SER A 28 -22.71 7.50 -16.08
CA SER A 28 -24.11 7.14 -15.89
C SER A 28 -25.01 8.37 -15.74
N PHE A 29 -26.13 8.36 -16.46
CA PHE A 29 -27.19 9.36 -16.34
C PHE A 29 -28.03 9.20 -15.06
N THR A 30 -27.95 8.05 -14.38
CA THR A 30 -28.76 7.76 -13.18
C THR A 30 -28.19 8.33 -11.89
N GLY A 31 -27.08 9.06 -11.98
CA GLY A 31 -26.40 9.68 -10.85
C GLY A 31 -25.77 8.67 -9.89
N ARG A 32 -25.23 9.21 -8.79
CA ARG A 32 -24.56 8.47 -7.72
C ARG A 32 -25.60 7.80 -6.81
N ARG A 33 -25.43 6.51 -6.46
CA ARG A 33 -26.37 5.76 -5.59
C ARG A 33 -25.64 5.02 -4.48
N PHE A 34 -26.05 5.21 -3.23
CA PHE A 34 -25.47 4.47 -2.10
C PHE A 34 -25.86 3.00 -2.19
N ASN A 35 -24.86 2.11 -2.29
CA ASN A 35 -25.04 0.66 -2.43
C ASN A 35 -24.37 -0.13 -1.27
N GLY A 36 -23.90 0.56 -0.23
CA GLY A 36 -23.34 -0.09 0.95
C GLY A 36 -22.07 -0.89 0.61
N LEU A 37 -22.08 -2.20 0.88
CA LEU A 37 -20.89 -3.05 0.72
C LEU A 37 -20.86 -3.80 -0.63
N ASP A 38 -21.80 -3.55 -1.53
CA ASP A 38 -21.91 -4.31 -2.79
C ASP A 38 -20.64 -4.22 -3.65
N ASN A 39 -20.01 -3.05 -3.70
CA ASN A 39 -18.72 -2.85 -4.39
C ASN A 39 -17.63 -3.77 -3.85
N PHE A 40 -17.60 -4.00 -2.52
CA PHE A 40 -16.61 -4.87 -1.89
C PHE A 40 -16.86 -6.33 -2.23
N TRP A 41 -18.12 -6.78 -2.24
CA TRP A 41 -18.45 -8.15 -2.66
C TRP A 41 -18.17 -8.40 -4.13
N GLN A 42 -18.48 -7.44 -5.00
CA GLN A 42 -18.15 -7.51 -6.42
C GLN A 42 -16.64 -7.60 -6.64
N MET A 43 -15.87 -6.73 -5.98
CA MET A 43 -14.41 -6.73 -6.03
C MET A 43 -13.82 -8.05 -5.51
N LEU A 44 -14.31 -8.54 -4.37
CA LEU A 44 -13.87 -9.82 -3.81
C LEU A 44 -14.28 -11.01 -4.67
N ALA A 45 -15.33 -10.93 -5.50
CA ALA A 45 -15.71 -11.96 -6.45
C ALA A 45 -14.89 -11.93 -7.75
N ASP A 46 -14.24 -10.79 -8.05
CA ASP A 46 -13.50 -10.59 -9.29
C ASP A 46 -12.17 -11.40 -9.30
N PRO A 47 -11.97 -12.32 -10.26
CA PRO A 47 -10.73 -13.09 -10.38
C PRO A 47 -9.50 -12.21 -10.65
N TYR A 48 -9.64 -11.09 -11.35
CA TYR A 48 -8.54 -10.16 -11.60
C TYR A 48 -8.10 -9.48 -10.31
N TYR A 49 -9.06 -9.05 -9.49
CA TYR A 49 -8.76 -8.47 -8.17
C TYR A 49 -8.02 -9.46 -7.27
N ARG A 50 -8.52 -10.71 -7.19
CA ARG A 50 -7.89 -11.77 -6.39
C ARG A 50 -6.46 -12.06 -6.85
N ASN A 51 -6.23 -12.14 -8.16
CA ASN A 51 -4.89 -12.35 -8.72
C ASN A 51 -3.95 -11.18 -8.40
N ALA A 52 -4.42 -9.94 -8.56
CA ALA A 52 -3.66 -8.75 -8.19
C ALA A 52 -3.33 -8.71 -6.69
N LEU A 53 -4.28 -9.09 -5.82
CA LEU A 53 -4.08 -9.16 -4.38
C LEU A 53 -3.01 -10.21 -4.01
N LEU A 54 -3.04 -11.39 -4.63
CA LEU A 54 -2.02 -12.42 -4.44
C LEU A 54 -0.63 -11.93 -4.90
N ASN A 55 -0.54 -11.27 -6.05
CA ASN A 55 0.71 -10.67 -6.51
C ASN A 55 1.25 -9.64 -5.50
N MET A 56 0.39 -8.82 -4.92
CA MET A 56 0.79 -7.85 -3.91
C MET A 56 1.30 -8.52 -2.63
N VAL A 57 0.67 -9.62 -2.20
CA VAL A 57 1.20 -10.44 -1.09
C VAL A 57 2.59 -10.99 -1.41
N LEU A 58 2.80 -11.49 -2.64
CA LEU A 58 4.12 -11.97 -3.07
C LEU A 58 5.17 -10.85 -3.04
N TYR A 59 4.83 -9.63 -3.45
CA TYR A 59 5.73 -8.48 -3.37
C TYR A 59 6.10 -8.12 -1.93
N VAL A 60 5.12 -8.13 -1.01
CA VAL A 60 5.40 -7.89 0.41
C VAL A 60 6.29 -8.99 1.00
N LEU A 61 6.10 -10.24 0.60
CA LEU A 61 6.97 -11.34 1.04
C LEU A 61 8.39 -11.22 0.47
N ALA A 62 8.56 -10.68 -0.74
CA ALA A 62 9.89 -10.44 -1.32
C ALA A 62 10.70 -9.44 -0.47
N VAL A 63 10.06 -8.45 0.13
CA VAL A 63 10.71 -7.49 1.04
C VAL A 63 11.36 -8.19 2.24
N LEU A 64 10.80 -9.30 2.73
CA LEU A 64 11.42 -10.08 3.82
C LEU A 64 12.76 -10.68 3.38
N VAL A 65 12.85 -11.16 2.14
CA VAL A 65 14.10 -11.69 1.57
C VAL A 65 15.13 -10.58 1.45
N GLU A 66 14.72 -9.40 0.96
CA GLU A 66 15.59 -8.22 0.90
C GLU A 66 16.11 -7.83 2.29
N TYR A 67 15.25 -7.84 3.31
CA TYR A 67 15.66 -7.57 4.69
C TYR A 67 16.67 -8.59 5.22
N VAL A 68 16.48 -9.88 4.96
CA VAL A 68 17.43 -10.92 5.38
C VAL A 68 18.79 -10.69 4.73
N ILE A 69 18.83 -10.37 3.44
CA ILE A 69 20.07 -10.07 2.73
C ILE A 69 20.73 -8.81 3.28
N ALA A 70 19.98 -7.71 3.39
CA ALA A 70 20.48 -6.43 3.89
C ALA A 70 21.02 -6.56 5.31
N PHE A 71 20.30 -7.27 6.19
CA PHE A 71 20.73 -7.52 7.56
C PHE A 71 21.96 -8.43 7.62
N GLY A 72 22.01 -9.49 6.81
CA GLY A 72 23.18 -10.34 6.68
C GLY A 72 24.43 -9.56 6.26
N LEU A 73 24.30 -8.69 5.26
CA LEU A 73 25.38 -7.78 4.84
C LEU A 73 25.78 -6.80 5.94
N ALA A 74 24.80 -6.23 6.66
CA ALA A 74 25.07 -5.33 7.78
C ALA A 74 25.84 -6.03 8.91
N LEU A 75 25.51 -7.28 9.23
CA LEU A 75 26.24 -8.08 10.21
C LEU A 75 27.66 -8.39 9.75
N LEU A 76 27.87 -8.78 8.48
CA LEU A 76 29.19 -9.03 7.93
C LEU A 76 30.07 -7.77 7.96
N LEU A 77 29.50 -6.61 7.66
CA LEU A 77 30.20 -5.32 7.75
C LEU A 77 30.51 -4.93 9.21
N ASN A 78 29.62 -5.27 10.16
CA ASN A 78 29.79 -4.94 11.58
C ASN A 78 30.78 -5.88 12.30
N ALA A 79 30.81 -7.17 11.94
CA ALA A 79 31.50 -8.26 12.63
C ALA A 79 33.04 -8.28 12.49
N GLN A 80 33.70 -7.14 12.62
CA GLN A 80 35.16 -6.91 12.53
C GLN A 80 35.61 -6.48 11.14
N ILE A 81 35.42 -5.20 10.82
CA ILE A 81 36.32 -4.54 9.89
C ILE A 81 37.73 -4.52 10.52
N LYS A 82 38.53 -5.57 10.32
CA LYS A 82 40.00 -5.52 10.48
C LYS A 82 40.63 -4.40 9.62
N ALA A 83 39.91 -3.95 8.58
CA ALA A 83 40.23 -2.82 7.71
C ALA A 83 39.55 -1.48 8.10
N ARG A 84 39.16 -1.27 9.37
CA ARG A 84 38.51 -0.01 9.86
C ARG A 84 39.34 1.25 9.55
N LYS A 85 40.62 1.09 9.25
CA LYS A 85 41.57 2.14 8.87
C LYS A 85 41.59 2.48 7.37
N PHE A 86 41.08 1.60 6.48
CA PHE A 86 41.14 1.79 5.02
C PHE A 86 39.87 2.45 4.45
N PHE A 87 38.73 2.28 5.12
CA PHE A 87 37.44 2.87 4.71
C PHE A 87 37.04 4.14 5.48
N ARG A 88 37.88 4.61 6.42
CA ARG A 88 37.75 5.98 6.97
C ARG A 88 38.68 6.89 6.19
N VAL A 89 38.14 7.50 5.13
CA VAL A 89 38.50 8.86 4.72
C VAL A 89 37.26 9.72 4.92
#